data_AF-A0A2V7VMP5-F1
#
_entry.id   AF-A0A2V7VMP5-F1
#
_cell.length_a   1.000
_cell.length_b   1.000
_cell.length_c   1.000
_cell.angle_alpha   90.00
_cell.angle_beta   90.00
_cell.angle_gamma   90.00
#
_symmetry.space_group_name_H-M   'P 1'
#
loop_
_entity.id
_entity.type
_entity.pdbx_description
1 polymer ?
#
loop_
_entity_poly.entity_id
_entity_poly.type
_entity_poly.pdbx_seq_one_letter_code
_entity_poly.pdbx_strand_id
1 'polypeptide(L)'
;MGKIQEAWAEAETIRKMIEQGGEPAKQYWPAYHYLAGYVKLEAGEVAEALEHLKQADMNNPFDTLLLARAHEKLGHKDEARQAYQRIIDSQWPGIERPLAYPEAKRRLQNL
;
A
#
# COMPACT_ATOMS: atom_id res chain seq x y z
N MET A 1 4.20 -15.27 13.79
CA MET A 1 4.38 -14.76 12.41
C MET A 1 3.09 -14.96 11.65
N GLY A 2 2.72 -14.03 10.76
CA GLY A 2 1.52 -14.15 9.94
C GLY A 2 1.64 -15.25 8.88
N LYS A 3 0.51 -15.64 8.28
CA LYS A 3 0.42 -16.65 7.22
C LYS A 3 0.72 -16.04 5.84
N ILE A 4 1.95 -15.55 5.65
CA ILE A 4 2.35 -14.75 4.47
C ILE A 4 2.19 -15.54 3.17
N GLN A 5 2.57 -16.83 3.18
CA GLN A 5 2.45 -17.69 2.00
C GLN A 5 0.99 -17.93 1.61
N GLU A 6 0.10 -18.13 2.59
CA GLU A 6 -1.34 -18.26 2.35
C GLU A 6 -1.90 -16.94 1.79
N ALA A 7 -1.52 -15.80 2.36
CA ALA A 7 -1.96 -14.48 1.89
C ALA A 7 -1.52 -14.18 0.45
N TRP A 8 -0.30 -14.58 0.07
CA TRP A 8 0.18 -14.44 -1.30
C TRP A 8 -0.59 -15.34 -2.28
N ALA A 9 -0.91 -16.58 -1.87
CA ALA A 9 -1.71 -17.48 -2.69
C ALA A 9 -3.12 -16.92 -2.96
N GLU A 10 -3.72 -16.26 -1.97
CA GLU A 10 -5.00 -15.56 -2.13
C GLU A 10 -4.87 -14.34 -3.07
N ALA A 11 -3.81 -13.54 -2.92
CA ALA A 11 -3.55 -12.41 -3.83
C ALA A 11 -3.43 -12.87 -5.29
N GLU A 12 -2.73 -13.98 -5.54
CA GLU A 12 -2.61 -14.56 -6.89
C GLU A 12 -3.93 -15.13 -7.42
N THR A 13 -4.81 -15.61 -6.55
CA THR A 13 -6.16 -16.02 -6.93
C THR A 13 -6.99 -14.82 -7.37
N ILE A 14 -6.94 -13.71 -6.62
CA ILE A 14 -7.60 -12.46 -6.97
C ILE A 14 -7.06 -11.91 -8.31
N ARG A 15 -5.74 -11.92 -8.52
CA ARG A 15 -5.14 -11.52 -9.80
C ARG A 15 -5.77 -12.27 -10.98
N LYS A 16 -5.84 -13.60 -10.87
CA LYS A 16 -6.44 -14.46 -11.92
C LYS A 16 -7.92 -14.15 -12.13
N MET A 17 -8.68 -13.90 -11.08
CA MET A 17 -10.09 -13.51 -11.19
C MET A 17 -10.25 -12.19 -11.94
N ILE A 18 -9.38 -11.20 -11.68
CA ILE A 18 -9.39 -9.92 -12.41
C ILE A 18 -9.06 -10.13 -13.88
N GLU A 19 -8.01 -10.90 -14.19
CA GLU A 19 -7.60 -11.21 -15.56
C GLU A 19 -8.70 -11.93 -16.35
N GLN A 20 -9.38 -12.89 -15.72
CA GLN A 20 -10.47 -13.65 -16.33
C GLN A 20 -11.78 -12.85 -16.45
N GLY A 21 -12.00 -11.89 -15.56
CA GLY A 21 -13.21 -11.07 -15.52
C GLY A 21 -13.29 -9.99 -16.62
N GLY A 22 -12.22 -9.78 -17.40
CA GLY A 22 -12.21 -8.86 -18.53
C GLY A 22 -12.36 -7.38 -18.13
N GLU A 23 -12.90 -6.57 -19.04
CA GLU A 23 -13.00 -5.12 -18.86
C GLU A 23 -13.68 -4.67 -17.55
N PRO A 24 -14.82 -5.26 -17.14
CA PRO A 24 -15.48 -4.87 -15.90
C PRO A 24 -14.62 -5.10 -14.65
N ALA A 25 -13.71 -6.08 -14.69
CA ALA A 25 -12.89 -6.43 -13.54
C ALA A 25 -11.67 -5.52 -13.37
N LYS A 26 -11.27 -4.77 -14.41
CA LYS A 26 -10.08 -3.89 -14.36
C LYS A 26 -10.15 -2.85 -13.24
N GLN A 27 -11.34 -2.45 -12.81
CA GLN A 27 -11.52 -1.52 -11.70
C GLN A 27 -10.95 -2.04 -10.36
N TYR A 28 -10.70 -3.35 -10.24
CA TYR A 28 -10.15 -3.98 -9.04
C TYR A 28 -8.62 -4.06 -9.01
N TRP A 29 -7.92 -3.67 -10.09
CA TRP A 29 -6.45 -3.67 -10.12
C TRP A 29 -5.80 -2.87 -8.99
N PRO A 30 -6.26 -1.64 -8.65
CA PRO A 30 -5.71 -0.91 -7.51
C PRO A 30 -5.83 -1.67 -6.19
N ALA A 31 -6.97 -2.34 -5.96
CA ALA A 31 -7.18 -3.14 -4.75
C ALA A 31 -6.27 -4.38 -4.70
N TYR A 32 -6.04 -5.03 -5.85
CA TYR A 32 -5.04 -6.10 -5.95
C TYR A 32 -3.64 -5.58 -5.64
N HIS A 33 -3.25 -4.45 -6.21
CA HIS A 33 -1.93 -3.85 -6.01
C HIS A 33 -1.69 -3.42 -4.56
N TYR A 34 -2.69 -2.87 -3.89
CA TYR A 34 -2.68 -2.65 -2.45
C TYR A 34 -2.38 -3.96 -1.68
N LEU A 35 -3.15 -5.02 -1.93
CA LEU A 35 -3.01 -6.29 -1.22
C LEU A 35 -1.65 -6.95 -1.48
N ALA A 36 -1.26 -7.07 -2.75
CA ALA A 36 0.01 -7.66 -3.15
C ALA A 36 1.20 -6.89 -2.57
N GLY A 37 1.13 -5.56 -2.62
CA GLY A 37 2.12 -4.67 -2.01
C GLY A 37 2.23 -4.87 -0.51
N TYR A 38 1.10 -4.95 0.20
CA TYR A 38 1.11 -5.16 1.65
C TYR A 38 1.71 -6.52 2.04
N VAL A 39 1.29 -7.60 1.37
CA VAL A 39 1.81 -8.95 1.63
C VAL A 39 3.33 -9.00 1.44
N LYS A 40 3.84 -8.41 0.36
CA LYS A 40 5.27 -8.36 0.08
C LYS A 40 6.04 -7.48 1.08
N LEU A 41 5.45 -6.38 1.52
CA LEU A 41 6.05 -5.52 2.53
C LEU A 41 6.24 -6.27 3.86
N GLU A 42 5.24 -7.04 4.27
CA GLU A 42 5.29 -7.89 5.47
C GLU A 42 6.23 -9.11 5.30
N ALA A 43 6.44 -9.57 4.06
CA ALA A 43 7.44 -10.58 3.72
C ALA A 43 8.89 -10.06 3.73
N GLY A 44 9.07 -8.74 3.78
CA GLY A 44 10.39 -8.10 3.65
C GLY A 44 10.87 -7.95 2.19
N GLU A 45 10.02 -8.27 1.21
CA GLU A 45 10.24 -8.07 -0.22
C GLU A 45 9.92 -6.61 -0.59
N VAL A 46 10.67 -5.67 -0.01
CA VAL A 46 10.30 -4.25 0.01
C VAL A 46 10.33 -3.61 -1.39
N ALA A 47 11.25 -4.02 -2.25
CA ALA A 47 11.36 -3.47 -3.60
C ALA A 47 10.15 -3.87 -4.46
N GLU A 48 9.75 -5.14 -4.40
CA GLU A 48 8.58 -5.67 -5.10
C GLU A 48 7.28 -5.12 -4.49
N ALA A 49 7.25 -4.91 -3.17
CA ALA A 49 6.14 -4.21 -2.53
C ALA A 49 5.96 -2.80 -3.09
N LEU A 50 7.05 -2.05 -3.23
CA LEU A 50 7.03 -0.69 -3.79
C LEU A 50 6.45 -0.66 -5.21
N GLU A 51 6.81 -1.62 -6.06
CA GLU A 51 6.31 -1.69 -7.44
C GLU A 51 4.79 -1.91 -7.51
N HIS A 52 4.22 -2.72 -6.61
CA HIS A 52 2.77 -2.84 -6.52
C HIS A 52 2.14 -1.62 -5.88
N LEU A 53 2.68 -1.09 -4.78
CA LEU A 53 2.06 0.02 -4.05
C LEU A 53 1.98 1.31 -4.88
N LYS A 54 2.89 1.53 -5.84
CA LYS A 54 2.79 2.63 -6.83
C LYS A 54 1.54 2.56 -7.71
N GLN A 55 0.94 1.38 -7.85
CA GLN A 55 -0.23 1.09 -8.69
C GLN A 55 -1.54 0.96 -7.87
N ALA A 56 -1.47 1.12 -6.54
CA ALA A 56 -2.63 1.14 -5.66
C ALA A 56 -3.38 2.48 -5.71
N ASP A 57 -4.44 2.67 -4.91
CA ASP A 57 -5.19 3.93 -4.90
C ASP A 57 -4.48 5.00 -4.06
N MET A 58 -3.77 5.91 -4.73
CA MET A 58 -3.02 6.98 -4.06
C MET A 58 -3.89 8.06 -3.40
N ASN A 59 -5.21 8.02 -3.60
CA ASN A 59 -6.12 8.86 -2.82
C ASN A 59 -6.48 8.22 -1.48
N ASN A 60 -6.34 6.90 -1.37
CA ASN A 60 -6.57 6.17 -0.14
C ASN A 60 -5.39 6.39 0.83
N PRO A 61 -5.64 6.95 2.03
CA PRO A 61 -4.58 7.23 3.01
C PRO A 61 -3.84 5.99 3.52
N PHE A 62 -4.51 4.83 3.56
CA PHE A 62 -3.90 3.59 4.04
C PHE A 62 -2.96 2.99 2.99
N ASP A 63 -3.35 3.00 1.71
CA ASP A 63 -2.47 2.61 0.60
C ASP A 63 -1.24 3.52 0.54
N THR A 64 -1.45 4.83 0.71
CA THR A 64 -0.39 5.84 0.78
C THR A 64 0.55 5.58 1.97
N LEU A 65 0.04 5.11 3.11
CA LEU A 65 0.86 4.74 4.27
C LEU A 65 1.80 3.58 3.94
N LEU A 66 1.27 2.54 3.28
CA LEU A 66 2.09 1.39 2.88
C LEU A 66 3.18 1.81 1.90
N LEU A 67 2.86 2.68 0.94
CA LEU A 67 3.85 3.25 0.03
C LEU A 67 4.94 4.01 0.79
N ALA A 68 4.57 4.85 1.76
CA ALA A 68 5.50 5.59 2.59
C ALA A 68 6.46 4.66 3.37
N ARG A 69 5.94 3.58 3.96
CA ARG A 69 6.73 2.56 4.65
C ARG A 69 7.71 1.86 3.72
N ALA A 70 7.30 1.54 2.49
CA ALA A 70 8.17 0.91 1.49
C ALA A 70 9.33 1.84 1.11
N HIS A 71 9.04 3.13 0.85
CA HIS A 71 10.06 4.14 0.61
C HIS A 71 11.03 4.30 1.80
N GLU A 72 10.51 4.40 3.03
CA GLU A 72 11.35 4.54 4.23
C GLU A 72 12.29 3.35 4.40
N LYS A 73 11.79 2.11 4.25
CA LYS A 73 12.60 0.88 4.35
C LYS A 73 13.67 0.77 3.27
N LEU A 74 13.46 1.35 2.09
CA LEU A 74 14.45 1.41 1.01
C LEU A 74 15.42 2.60 1.15
N GLY A 75 15.23 3.47 2.13
CA GLY A 75 16.04 4.67 2.32
C GLY A 75 15.66 5.85 1.42
N HIS A 76 14.54 5.76 0.70
CA HIS A 76 13.97 6.83 -0.14
C HIS A 76 13.29 7.89 0.74
N LYS A 77 14.10 8.65 1.49
CA LYS A 77 13.62 9.53 2.57
C LYS A 77 12.69 10.64 2.09
N ASP A 78 13.00 11.26 0.95
CA ASP A 78 12.21 12.39 0.44
C ASP A 78 10.83 11.92 -0.03
N GLU A 79 10.76 10.78 -0.71
CA GLU A 79 9.53 10.15 -1.15
C GLU A 79 8.69 9.67 0.04
N ALA A 80 9.33 9.06 1.05
CA ALA A 80 8.66 8.66 2.28
C ALA A 80 8.04 9.89 2.97
N ARG A 81 8.81 10.96 3.14
CA ARG A 81 8.32 12.22 3.73
C ARG A 81 7.14 12.79 2.94
N GLN A 82 7.23 12.82 1.61
CA GLN A 82 6.14 13.31 0.78
C GLN A 82 4.87 12.46 0.93
N ALA A 83 4.99 11.14 0.95
CA ALA A 83 3.87 10.23 1.13
C ALA A 83 3.22 10.38 2.52
N TYR A 84 4.03 10.45 3.58
CA TYR A 84 3.50 10.71 4.92
C TYR A 84 2.78 12.06 5.02
N GLN A 85 3.32 13.12 4.38
CA GLN A 85 2.69 14.43 4.38
C GLN A 85 1.31 14.41 3.69
N ARG A 86 1.17 13.69 2.57
CA ARG A 86 -0.14 13.52 1.90
C ARG A 86 -1.21 12.92 2.82
N ILE A 87 -0.83 12.01 3.71
CA ILE A 87 -1.77 11.40 4.68
C ILE A 87 -2.24 12.44 5.71
N ILE A 88 -1.33 13.31 6.17
CA ILE A 88 -1.65 14.39 7.11
C ILE A 88 -2.62 15.39 6.49
N ASP A 89 -2.39 15.74 5.24
CA ASP A 89 -3.17 16.74 4.51
C ASP A 89 -4.50 16.19 3.98
N SER A 90 -4.61 14.86 3.85
CA SER A 90 -5.80 14.19 3.36
C SER A 90 -7.06 14.60 4.12
N GLN A 91 -8.13 14.87 3.37
CA GLN A 91 -9.49 15.11 3.88
C GLN A 91 -10.39 13.88 3.69
N TRP A 92 -9.80 12.70 3.46
CA TRP A 92 -10.54 11.47 3.21
C TRP A 92 -11.50 11.17 4.39
N PRO A 93 -12.81 10.98 4.11
CA PRO A 93 -13.83 10.85 5.15
C PRO A 93 -13.93 9.44 5.75
N GLY A 94 -13.30 8.43 5.12
CA GLY A 94 -13.33 7.04 5.57
C GLY A 94 -12.35 6.69 6.69
N ILE A 95 -12.41 5.44 7.14
CA ILE A 95 -11.63 4.90 8.26
C ILE A 95 -10.12 4.87 8.00
N GLU A 96 -9.72 4.92 6.74
CA GLU A 96 -8.35 4.77 6.27
C GLU A 96 -7.46 5.92 6.77
N ARG A 97 -8.00 7.14 6.80
CA ARG A 97 -7.27 8.30 7.35
C ARG A 97 -7.02 8.16 8.85
N PRO A 98 -8.02 7.93 9.72
CA PRO A 98 -7.79 7.66 11.14
C PRO A 98 -6.80 6.51 11.42
N LEU A 99 -6.78 5.46 10.59
CA LEU A 99 -5.83 4.35 10.73
C LEU A 99 -4.41 4.76 10.33
N ALA A 100 -4.25 5.58 9.28
CA ALA A 100 -2.95 5.96 8.75
C ALA A 100 -2.29 7.16 9.47
N TYR A 101 -3.10 8.14 9.88
CA TYR A 101 -2.65 9.44 10.37
C TYR A 101 -1.68 9.39 11.58
N PRO A 102 -1.94 8.60 12.64
CA PRO A 102 -1.08 8.60 13.83
C PRO A 102 0.35 8.13 13.54
N GLU A 103 0.51 7.18 12.62
CA GLU A 103 1.82 6.74 12.19
C GLU A 103 2.49 7.78 11.30
N ALA A 104 1.78 8.30 10.31
CA ALA A 104 2.34 9.31 9.41
C ALA A 104 2.88 10.53 10.17
N LYS A 105 2.11 11.01 11.16
CA LYS A 105 2.51 12.15 12.00
C LYS A 105 3.78 11.85 12.78
N ARG A 106 3.87 10.66 13.36
CA ARG A 106 5.03 10.22 14.15
C ARG A 106 6.27 10.04 13.27
N ARG A 107 6.11 9.45 12.08
CA ARG A 107 7.19 9.19 11.14
C ARG A 107 7.80 10.50 10.62
N LEU A 108 6.99 11.47 10.22
CA LEU A 108 7.47 12.78 9.75
C LEU A 108 8.34 13.53 10.75
N GLN A 109 8.08 13.37 12.05
CA GLN A 109 8.88 14.00 13.10
C GLN A 109 10.27 13.36 13.26
N ASN A 110 10.44 12.13 12.76
CA ASN A 110 11.62 11.29 13.02
C ASN A 110 12.41 10.92 11.75
N LEU A 111 11.96 11.38 10.56
CA LEU A 111 12.53 11.05 9.24
C LEU A 111 13.56 12.08 8.77
#